data_AF-A0A8H4XS77-F1
#
_entry.id   AF-A0A8H4XS77-F1
#
_cell.length_a   1.000
_cell.length_b   1.000
_cell.length_c   1.000
_cell.angle_alpha   90.00
_cell.angle_beta   90.00
_cell.angle_gamma   90.00
#
_symmetry.space_group_name_H-M   'P 1'
#
loop_
_entity.id
_entity.type
_entity.pdbx_description
1 polymer ?
#
loop_
_entity_poly.entity_id
_entity_poly.type
_entity_poly.pdbx_seq_one_letter_code
_entity_poly.pdbx_strand_id
1 'polypeptide(L)'
;MARRALGQPTSSHFQPINVTTDGSFDMLVDSTIKLWKEGLNVSFWAHHPSQKSKHKPIILPPYQFEKSRHWMELKKPIQPTTTIVQEAPVPELPKGLTTLVESHGHSLRFRVNTDYDKFVHLVSSHVLVDTDAVCPGMFQIEIVLDALMCLLPEFHNLSYVPETQAIKEDEGLTWNWNLSDTEETGRGTTQYTTGKILFRPSDDIQNRNDFNRIERLVGRKRCLRLLESNDAEELVTGRNIYRAFSEVVNYKEAYRFVTRIVGSEDLSAGRVVKLHEKETWLDSVLTDCFCQVAGIFVNLMTQKTALTENGIFVCDKIDRWMRASKINSKELSLSSWEVFAIHDKKSETNYVSDVFAFDSSDGSLIEVISGINYQWVPLDGIRKALSRLSPTSESQLPRVQGPVVSAKNEALITASNPVFAPLGQSNGIAKKKVVKIPAKAQGPDISMVSREILCNLSGLEPDEIKDDSDLVELGIDSLMGMELARE
;
A
#
# COMPACT_ATOMS: atom_id res chain seq x y z
N MET A 1 45.00 -15.06 -63.47
CA MET A 1 44.57 -15.03 -64.89
C MET A 1 43.15 -14.48 -65.04
N ALA A 2 42.13 -15.00 -64.33
CA ALA A 2 40.74 -14.51 -64.42
C ALA A 2 40.57 -12.98 -64.25
N ARG A 3 41.17 -12.38 -63.20
CA ARG A 3 41.12 -10.92 -62.98
C ARG A 3 41.71 -10.10 -64.13
N ARG A 4 42.77 -10.60 -64.78
CA ARG A 4 43.41 -9.92 -65.93
C ARG A 4 42.58 -10.10 -67.21
N ALA A 5 41.99 -11.27 -67.42
CA ALA A 5 41.14 -11.56 -68.57
C ALA A 5 39.87 -10.67 -68.61
N LEU A 6 39.40 -10.23 -67.44
CA LEU A 6 38.24 -9.34 -67.31
C LEU A 6 38.60 -7.85 -67.27
N GLY A 7 39.85 -7.47 -67.53
CA GLY A 7 40.26 -6.05 -67.57
C GLY A 7 40.41 -5.40 -66.19
N GLN A 8 40.60 -6.19 -65.13
CA GLN A 8 40.77 -5.72 -63.74
C GLN A 8 39.62 -4.81 -63.25
N PRO A 9 38.36 -5.27 -63.31
CA PRO A 9 37.23 -4.45 -62.88
C PRO A 9 37.31 -4.15 -61.38
N THR A 10 37.08 -2.90 -60.99
CA THR A 10 37.04 -2.47 -59.57
C THR A 10 35.76 -2.91 -58.87
N SER A 11 34.73 -3.28 -59.61
CA SER A 11 33.43 -3.73 -59.11
C SER A 11 33.36 -5.23 -58.79
N SER A 12 34.45 -5.99 -58.95
CA SER A 12 34.44 -7.44 -58.72
C SER A 12 35.61 -7.87 -57.84
N HIS A 13 35.30 -8.65 -56.81
CA HIS A 13 36.30 -9.30 -55.97
C HIS A 13 36.66 -10.70 -56.49
N PHE A 14 37.94 -11.02 -56.51
CA PHE A 14 38.44 -12.34 -56.92
C PHE A 14 39.04 -13.04 -55.71
N GLN A 15 38.27 -13.95 -55.11
CA GLN A 15 38.70 -14.71 -53.94
C GLN A 15 39.39 -16.04 -54.36
N PRO A 16 40.69 -16.23 -54.10
CA PRO A 16 41.30 -17.54 -54.25
C PRO A 16 40.78 -18.49 -53.17
N ILE A 17 40.52 -19.74 -53.56
CA ILE A 17 40.11 -20.82 -52.66
C ILE A 17 41.13 -21.94 -52.79
N ASN A 18 41.64 -22.42 -51.66
CA ASN A 18 42.50 -23.59 -51.60
C ASN A 18 42.01 -24.51 -50.48
N VAL A 19 41.57 -25.70 -50.84
CA VAL A 19 40.95 -26.68 -49.93
C VAL A 19 41.67 -28.03 -49.95
N THR A 20 42.80 -28.14 -50.65
CA THR A 20 43.50 -29.42 -50.90
C THR A 20 44.83 -29.53 -50.15
N THR A 21 45.15 -28.57 -49.29
CA THR A 21 46.40 -28.54 -48.51
C THR A 21 46.14 -28.88 -47.04
N ASP A 22 47.20 -29.19 -46.29
CA ASP A 22 47.11 -29.52 -44.86
C ASP A 22 46.55 -28.36 -44.01
N GLY A 23 46.66 -27.11 -44.49
CA GLY A 23 46.05 -25.91 -43.89
C GLY A 23 44.69 -25.52 -44.48
N SER A 24 44.04 -26.42 -45.23
CA SER A 24 42.80 -26.14 -45.96
C SER A 24 41.67 -25.56 -45.10
N PHE A 25 41.57 -25.96 -43.84
CA PHE A 25 40.54 -25.46 -42.93
C PHE A 25 40.73 -23.97 -42.61
N ASP A 26 41.95 -23.58 -42.22
CA ASP A 26 42.30 -22.18 -41.95
C ASP A 26 42.17 -21.32 -43.22
N MET A 27 42.60 -21.85 -44.37
CA MET A 27 42.45 -21.16 -45.66
C MET A 27 40.98 -20.96 -46.07
N LEU A 28 40.09 -21.88 -45.67
CA LEU A 28 38.65 -21.75 -45.90
C LEU A 28 38.00 -20.73 -44.96
N VAL A 29 38.43 -20.68 -43.69
CA VAL A 29 38.04 -19.63 -42.73
C VAL A 29 38.45 -18.26 -43.28
N ASP A 30 39.71 -18.11 -43.69
CA ASP A 30 40.24 -16.87 -44.26
C ASP A 30 39.50 -16.44 -45.52
N SER A 31 39.17 -17.39 -46.39
CA SER A 31 38.42 -17.10 -47.63
C SER A 31 37.00 -16.63 -47.33
N THR A 32 36.36 -17.22 -46.31
CA THR A 32 35.02 -16.82 -45.87
C THR A 32 35.03 -15.43 -45.25
N ILE A 33 36.02 -15.14 -44.39
CA ILE A 33 36.20 -13.80 -43.79
C ILE A 33 36.46 -12.75 -44.87
N LYS A 34 37.27 -13.05 -45.89
CA LYS A 34 37.54 -12.13 -47.00
C LYS A 34 36.26 -11.83 -47.79
N LEU A 35 35.46 -12.83 -48.12
CA LEU A 35 34.17 -12.62 -48.80
C LEU A 35 33.19 -11.80 -47.95
N TRP A 36 33.14 -12.05 -46.64
CA TRP A 36 32.33 -11.26 -45.71
C TRP A 36 32.79 -9.80 -45.61
N LYS A 37 34.10 -9.55 -45.62
CA LYS A 37 34.69 -8.19 -45.64
C LYS A 37 34.37 -7.42 -46.91
N GLU A 38 34.13 -8.12 -48.03
CA GLU A 38 33.64 -7.53 -49.28
C GLU A 38 32.12 -7.27 -49.27
N GLY A 39 31.46 -7.45 -48.10
CA GLY A 39 30.04 -7.18 -47.92
C GLY A 39 29.11 -8.29 -48.42
N LEU A 40 29.64 -9.46 -48.79
CA LEU A 40 28.83 -10.59 -49.20
C LEU A 40 28.22 -11.28 -47.97
N ASN A 41 26.94 -11.63 -48.07
CA ASN A 41 26.25 -12.41 -47.05
C ASN A 41 26.67 -13.89 -47.12
N VAL A 42 27.83 -14.20 -46.55
CA VAL A 42 28.39 -15.56 -46.47
C VAL A 42 28.51 -16.00 -45.03
N SER A 43 28.25 -17.29 -44.77
CA SER A 43 28.41 -17.93 -43.46
C SER A 43 29.41 -19.06 -43.56
N PHE A 44 30.32 -19.17 -42.57
CA PHE A 44 31.26 -20.28 -42.53
C PHE A 44 30.51 -21.60 -42.32
N TRP A 45 30.82 -22.61 -43.15
CA TRP A 45 30.07 -23.86 -43.22
C TRP A 45 29.95 -24.60 -41.87
N ALA A 46 30.97 -24.52 -41.01
CA ALA A 46 30.92 -25.14 -39.68
C ALA A 46 29.94 -24.47 -38.71
N HIS A 47 29.44 -23.27 -39.03
CA HIS A 47 28.41 -22.55 -38.30
C HIS A 47 27.03 -22.62 -38.97
N HIS A 48 26.89 -23.42 -40.04
CA HIS A 48 25.60 -23.66 -40.67
C HIS A 48 24.62 -24.34 -39.70
N PRO A 49 23.30 -24.07 -39.76
CA PRO A 49 22.30 -24.68 -38.86
C PRO A 49 22.35 -26.21 -38.80
N SER A 50 22.77 -26.89 -39.87
CA SER A 50 22.96 -28.35 -39.89
C SER A 50 24.09 -28.86 -38.98
N GLN A 51 25.00 -28.00 -38.53
CA GLN A 51 26.06 -28.31 -37.57
C GLN A 51 25.71 -27.87 -36.13
N LYS A 52 24.50 -27.35 -35.89
CA LYS A 52 24.08 -26.77 -34.59
C LYS A 52 24.26 -27.74 -33.42
N SER A 53 24.04 -29.04 -33.62
CA SER A 53 24.21 -30.06 -32.57
C SER A 53 25.64 -30.25 -32.10
N LYS A 54 26.64 -29.78 -32.86
CA LYS A 54 28.07 -29.89 -32.53
C LYS A 54 28.60 -28.73 -31.68
N HIS A 55 27.79 -27.68 -31.45
CA HIS A 55 28.21 -26.47 -30.76
C HIS A 55 27.30 -26.17 -29.56
N LYS A 56 27.89 -25.75 -28.43
CA LYS A 56 27.15 -25.30 -27.25
C LYS A 56 27.01 -23.77 -27.29
N PRO A 57 25.81 -23.20 -27.05
CA PRO A 57 25.66 -21.75 -26.92
C PRO A 57 26.51 -21.20 -25.77
N ILE A 58 27.20 -20.09 -26.01
CA ILE A 58 27.97 -19.35 -25.00
C ILE A 58 27.45 -17.91 -24.94
N ILE A 59 27.43 -17.33 -23.73
CA ILE A 59 27.08 -15.92 -23.53
C ILE A 59 28.33 -15.10 -23.87
N LEU A 60 28.21 -14.26 -24.91
CA LEU A 60 29.28 -13.34 -25.29
C LEU A 60 29.13 -12.01 -24.54
N PRO A 61 30.23 -11.25 -24.37
CA PRO A 61 30.15 -9.88 -23.87
C PRO A 61 29.11 -9.07 -24.67
N PRO A 62 28.29 -8.24 -24.02
CA PRO A 62 27.26 -7.47 -24.70
C PRO A 62 27.90 -6.51 -25.70
N TYR A 63 27.16 -6.23 -26.78
CA TYR A 63 27.54 -5.24 -27.78
C TYR A 63 27.83 -3.90 -27.09
N GLN A 64 29.02 -3.36 -27.32
CA GLN A 64 29.44 -2.09 -26.74
C GLN A 64 28.84 -0.96 -27.59
N PHE A 65 27.63 -0.54 -27.24
CA PHE A 65 26.99 0.60 -27.88
C PHE A 65 27.87 1.86 -27.77
N GLU A 66 27.87 2.67 -28.82
CA GLU A 66 28.48 3.99 -28.78
C GLU A 66 27.78 4.83 -27.70
N LYS A 67 28.57 5.38 -26.77
CA LYS A 67 28.07 6.18 -25.66
C LYS A 67 27.82 7.62 -26.11
N SER A 68 26.73 7.83 -26.82
CA SER A 68 26.29 9.14 -27.28
C SER A 68 25.13 9.67 -26.43
N ARG A 69 25.26 10.93 -25.98
CA ARG A 69 24.27 11.60 -25.15
C ARG A 69 23.10 12.08 -26.01
N HIS A 70 22.05 11.27 -26.09
CA HIS A 70 20.79 11.63 -26.74
C HIS A 70 19.79 12.17 -25.71
N TRP A 71 20.00 13.42 -25.28
CA TRP A 71 19.09 14.12 -24.38
C TRP A 71 18.60 15.41 -25.04
N MET A 72 17.30 15.68 -25.00
CA MET A 72 16.80 17.01 -25.34
C MET A 72 17.07 17.96 -24.18
N GLU A 73 17.74 19.07 -24.46
CA GLU A 73 17.88 20.14 -23.48
C GLU A 73 16.51 20.78 -23.24
N LEU A 74 16.10 20.83 -21.98
CA LEU A 74 14.85 21.46 -21.56
C LEU A 74 14.95 22.97 -21.81
N LYS A 75 14.44 23.44 -22.95
CA LYS A 75 14.29 24.86 -23.22
C LYS A 75 13.23 25.40 -22.27
N LYS A 76 13.62 26.29 -21.36
CA LYS A 76 12.66 27.07 -20.58
C LYS A 76 11.71 27.78 -21.55
N PRO A 77 10.39 27.66 -21.38
CA PRO A 77 9.45 28.44 -22.19
C PRO A 77 9.80 29.92 -22.06
N ILE A 78 9.93 30.60 -23.21
CA ILE A 78 9.97 32.07 -23.23
C ILE A 78 8.64 32.51 -22.64
N GLN A 79 8.66 33.12 -21.45
CA GLN A 79 7.45 33.62 -20.80
C GLN A 79 6.82 34.70 -21.69
N PRO A 80 5.64 34.47 -22.28
CA PRO A 80 4.88 35.58 -22.84
C PRO A 80 4.42 36.44 -21.65
N THR A 81 4.71 37.73 -21.72
CA THR A 81 4.16 38.75 -20.82
C THR A 81 2.65 38.80 -21.04
N THR A 82 1.93 37.89 -20.40
CA THR A 82 0.49 37.93 -20.30
C THR A 82 0.18 37.56 -18.87
N THR A 83 -0.48 38.48 -18.18
CA THR A 83 -1.02 38.32 -16.85
C THR A 83 -2.02 37.17 -16.87
N ILE A 84 -1.52 35.95 -16.76
CA ILE A 84 -2.32 34.76 -16.51
C ILE A 84 -2.16 34.51 -15.02
N VAL A 85 -3.26 34.65 -14.30
CA VAL A 85 -3.43 34.13 -12.95
C VAL A 85 -2.94 32.68 -12.99
N GLN A 86 -1.81 32.40 -12.33
CA GLN A 86 -1.32 31.05 -12.19
C GLN A 86 -2.38 30.27 -11.41
N GLU A 87 -3.17 29.44 -12.09
CA GLU A 87 -3.65 28.23 -11.44
C GLU A 87 -2.41 27.43 -11.07
N ALA A 88 -2.25 27.21 -9.76
CA ALA A 88 -1.17 26.43 -9.20
C ALA A 88 -1.07 25.08 -9.94
N PRO A 89 0.13 24.51 -10.12
CA PRO A 89 0.23 23.13 -10.60
C PRO A 89 -0.59 22.29 -9.63
N VAL A 90 -1.63 21.60 -10.12
CA VAL A 90 -2.34 20.60 -9.33
C VAL A 90 -1.26 19.61 -8.89
N PRO A 91 -0.98 19.49 -7.58
CA PRO A 91 -0.02 18.51 -7.11
C PRO A 91 -0.50 17.14 -7.57
N GLU A 92 0.32 16.38 -8.30
CA GLU A 92 0.03 14.96 -8.51
C GLU A 92 -0.13 14.33 -7.12
N LEU A 93 -1.35 13.90 -6.78
CA LEU A 93 -1.61 13.30 -5.49
C LEU A 93 -0.68 12.08 -5.32
N PRO A 94 -0.08 11.90 -4.13
CA PRO A 94 0.77 10.74 -3.88
C PRO A 94 0.00 9.43 -4.12
N LYS A 95 0.61 8.47 -4.82
CA LYS A 95 -0.01 7.18 -5.17
C LYS A 95 0.07 6.11 -4.06
N GLY A 96 0.59 6.45 -2.88
CA GLY A 96 0.82 5.51 -1.77
C GLY A 96 1.22 6.20 -0.47
N LEU A 97 1.41 5.43 0.61
CA LEU A 97 1.72 5.96 1.95
C LEU A 97 3.10 6.63 2.00
N THR A 98 4.03 6.20 1.15
CA THR A 98 5.40 6.71 1.13
C THR A 98 5.89 7.10 -0.26
N THR A 99 6.94 7.93 -0.30
CA THR A 99 7.63 8.29 -1.53
C THR A 99 9.13 8.34 -1.26
N LEU A 100 9.92 7.62 -2.05
CA LEU A 100 11.38 7.65 -1.94
C LEU A 100 11.90 9.04 -2.32
N VAL A 101 12.65 9.68 -1.41
CA VAL A 101 13.23 11.03 -1.59
C VAL A 101 14.74 10.97 -1.77
N GLU A 102 15.42 10.16 -0.96
CA GLU A 102 16.88 10.03 -1.03
C GLU A 102 17.31 8.57 -0.96
N SER A 103 18.39 8.26 -1.67
CA SER A 103 19.06 6.97 -1.62
C SER A 103 20.57 7.19 -1.53
N HIS A 104 21.16 6.88 -0.38
CA HIS A 104 22.58 7.05 -0.10
C HIS A 104 23.17 5.73 0.42
N GLY A 105 23.84 4.98 -0.46
CA GLY A 105 24.46 3.70 -0.10
C GLY A 105 23.42 2.70 0.41
N HIS A 106 23.56 2.27 1.67
CA HIS A 106 22.64 1.36 2.35
C HIS A 106 21.55 2.08 3.17
N SER A 107 21.42 3.40 3.05
CA SER A 107 20.40 4.20 3.73
C SER A 107 19.45 4.82 2.71
N LEU A 108 18.15 4.65 2.95
CA LEU A 108 17.08 5.15 2.10
C LEU A 108 16.18 6.05 2.94
N ARG A 109 15.80 7.20 2.40
CA ARG A 109 14.87 8.12 3.06
C ARG A 109 13.59 8.22 2.25
N PHE A 110 12.49 7.91 2.93
CA PHE A 110 11.14 8.06 2.41
C PHE A 110 10.46 9.24 3.08
N ARG A 111 9.68 9.99 2.31
CA ARG A 111 8.69 10.91 2.85
C ARG A 111 7.40 10.14 3.09
N VAL A 112 6.82 10.27 4.28
CA VAL A 112 5.46 9.80 4.57
C VAL A 112 4.49 10.82 3.98
N ASN A 113 3.58 10.36 3.14
CA ASN A 113 2.60 11.21 2.49
C ASN A 113 1.40 11.41 3.43
N THR A 114 1.49 12.42 4.29
CA THR A 114 0.45 12.75 5.29
C THR A 114 -0.87 13.21 4.68
N ASP A 115 -0.83 13.63 3.43
CA ASP A 115 -2.00 14.16 2.70
C ASP A 115 -2.71 13.04 1.90
N TYR A 116 -2.19 11.81 1.95
CA TYR A 116 -2.81 10.65 1.30
C TYR A 116 -4.08 10.24 2.06
N ASP A 117 -5.18 10.00 1.33
CA ASP A 117 -6.51 9.77 1.92
C ASP A 117 -6.51 8.66 2.97
N LYS A 118 -5.81 7.54 2.71
CA LYS A 118 -5.69 6.45 3.69
C LYS A 118 -4.98 6.90 4.97
N PHE A 119 -3.92 7.71 4.86
CA PHE A 119 -3.22 8.25 6.02
C PHE A 119 -4.13 9.17 6.83
N VAL A 120 -4.76 10.14 6.17
CA VAL A 120 -5.67 11.09 6.82
C VAL A 120 -6.81 10.36 7.49
N HIS A 121 -7.45 9.41 6.80
CA HIS A 121 -8.58 8.65 7.32
C HIS A 121 -8.20 7.82 8.55
N LEU A 122 -7.09 7.07 8.49
CA LEU A 122 -6.66 6.18 9.56
C LEU A 122 -6.10 6.92 10.77
N VAL A 123 -5.37 8.02 10.58
CA VAL A 123 -4.86 8.83 11.71
C VAL A 123 -6.00 9.62 12.36
N SER A 124 -6.83 10.30 11.57
CA SER A 124 -7.96 11.09 12.11
C SER A 124 -9.04 10.26 12.80
N SER A 125 -9.03 8.93 12.60
CA SER A 125 -9.91 7.97 13.25
C SER A 125 -9.38 7.41 14.58
N HIS A 126 -8.21 7.86 15.02
CA HIS A 126 -7.59 7.45 16.28
C HIS A 126 -7.20 8.69 17.10
N VAL A 127 -8.14 9.18 17.92
CA VAL A 127 -7.96 10.42 18.70
C VAL A 127 -7.64 10.10 20.15
N LEU A 128 -6.56 10.68 20.68
CA LEU A 128 -6.08 10.46 22.05
C LEU A 128 -6.49 11.63 22.95
N VAL A 129 -7.14 11.31 24.08
CA VAL A 129 -7.66 12.22 25.13
C VAL A 129 -8.48 13.40 24.60
N ASP A 130 -9.23 13.18 23.51
CA ASP A 130 -9.99 14.20 22.77
C ASP A 130 -9.17 15.46 22.38
N THR A 131 -7.83 15.36 22.32
CA THR A 131 -6.97 16.49 21.92
C THR A 131 -6.54 16.36 20.46
N ASP A 132 -5.80 15.29 20.13
CA ASP A 132 -5.14 15.17 18.83
C ASP A 132 -5.27 13.76 18.26
N ALA A 133 -5.30 13.70 16.93
CA ALA A 133 -5.22 12.46 16.18
C ALA A 133 -3.78 11.92 16.26
N VAL A 134 -3.63 10.65 16.63
CA VAL A 134 -2.33 9.99 16.81
C VAL A 134 -2.25 8.78 15.89
N CYS A 135 -1.11 8.63 15.22
CA CYS A 135 -0.86 7.51 14.32
C CYS A 135 -0.77 6.17 15.09
N PRO A 136 -1.67 5.20 14.86
CA PRO A 136 -1.66 3.92 15.57
C PRO A 136 -0.38 3.12 15.31
N GLY A 137 0.08 2.37 16.31
CA GLY A 137 1.36 1.64 16.23
C GLY A 137 1.44 0.65 15.06
N MET A 138 0.37 -0.10 14.80
CA MET A 138 0.33 -1.04 13.67
C MET A 138 0.25 -0.33 12.32
N PHE A 139 -0.34 0.88 12.27
CA PHE A 139 -0.36 1.68 11.06
C PHE A 139 1.04 2.23 10.72
N GLN A 140 1.85 2.54 11.74
CA GLN A 140 3.26 2.90 11.53
C GLN A 140 4.06 1.75 10.90
N ILE A 141 3.79 0.50 11.29
CA ILE A 141 4.40 -0.68 10.65
C ILE A 141 3.96 -0.80 9.19
N GLU A 142 2.68 -0.52 8.88
CA GLU A 142 2.18 -0.53 7.50
C GLU A 142 2.87 0.52 6.63
N ILE A 143 3.11 1.74 7.15
CA ILE A 143 3.87 2.79 6.44
C ILE A 143 5.28 2.29 6.07
N VAL A 144 5.95 1.59 6.99
CA VAL A 144 7.28 1.02 6.72
C VAL A 144 7.19 -0.11 5.69
N LEU A 145 6.18 -0.98 5.77
CA LEU A 145 5.98 -2.05 4.81
C LEU A 145 5.69 -1.50 3.40
N ASP A 146 4.90 -0.43 3.27
CA ASP A 146 4.66 0.28 2.01
C ASP A 146 5.97 0.76 1.36
N ALA A 147 6.86 1.37 2.15
CA ALA A 147 8.18 1.78 1.68
C ALA A 147 9.06 0.60 1.22
N LEU A 148 9.04 -0.52 1.96
CA LEU A 148 9.82 -1.71 1.61
C LEU A 148 9.26 -2.43 0.37
N MET A 149 7.94 -2.48 0.21
CA MET A 149 7.29 -3.04 -0.98
C MET A 149 7.60 -2.19 -2.22
N CYS A 150 7.69 -0.86 -2.09
CA CYS A 150 8.14 0.01 -3.19
C CYS A 150 9.56 -0.32 -3.68
N LEU A 151 10.44 -0.80 -2.80
CA LEU A 151 11.84 -1.15 -3.14
C LEU A 151 11.98 -2.54 -3.73
N LEU A 152 11.20 -3.49 -3.21
CA LEU A 152 11.30 -4.91 -3.56
C LEU A 152 9.93 -5.39 -4.05
N PRO A 153 9.65 -5.25 -5.35
CA PRO A 153 8.38 -5.68 -5.93
C PRO A 153 8.05 -7.16 -5.66
N GLU A 154 9.07 -8.00 -5.49
CA GLU A 154 8.95 -9.40 -5.10
C GLU A 154 8.25 -9.62 -3.75
N PHE A 155 8.14 -8.61 -2.88
CA PHE A 155 7.37 -8.74 -1.63
C PHE A 155 5.85 -8.70 -1.85
N HIS A 156 5.38 -8.16 -2.98
CA HIS A 156 3.95 -8.13 -3.31
C HIS A 156 3.39 -9.52 -3.65
N ASN A 157 4.24 -10.45 -4.12
CA ASN A 157 3.78 -11.80 -4.47
C ASN A 157 3.63 -12.73 -3.24
N LEU A 158 3.82 -12.19 -2.04
CA LEU A 158 3.72 -12.88 -0.75
C LEU A 158 4.71 -14.06 -0.58
N SER A 159 5.79 -14.12 -1.37
CA SER A 159 6.83 -15.14 -1.21
C SER A 159 7.65 -14.97 0.06
N TYR A 160 7.65 -13.78 0.66
CA TYR A 160 8.34 -13.45 1.90
C TYR A 160 7.40 -12.84 2.93
N VAL A 161 7.35 -13.43 4.12
CA VAL A 161 6.54 -12.98 5.26
C VAL A 161 7.33 -11.97 6.10
N PRO A 162 6.79 -10.76 6.36
CA PRO A 162 7.40 -9.82 7.28
C PRO A 162 7.18 -10.24 8.73
N GLU A 163 8.20 -9.97 9.55
CA GLU A 163 8.17 -10.16 11.00
C GLU A 163 8.88 -8.98 11.67
N THR A 164 8.28 -8.38 12.70
CA THR A 164 9.00 -7.41 13.53
C THR A 164 9.72 -8.12 14.66
N GLN A 165 10.95 -7.73 14.95
CA GLN A 165 11.72 -8.25 16.08
C GLN A 165 12.53 -7.13 16.75
N ALA A 166 12.42 -6.98 18.06
CA ALA A 166 13.19 -5.97 18.80
C ALA A 166 14.69 -6.32 18.92
N ILE A 167 15.05 -7.61 19.04
CA ILE A 167 16.41 -8.03 19.45
C ILE A 167 16.83 -9.31 18.70
N LYS A 168 17.26 -9.19 17.45
CA LYS A 168 18.09 -10.22 16.81
C LYS A 168 19.01 -9.63 15.74
N GLU A 169 20.28 -9.98 15.78
CA GLU A 169 21.21 -9.79 14.68
C GLU A 169 21.10 -11.04 13.80
N ASP A 170 20.26 -10.99 12.77
CA ASP A 170 20.16 -12.07 11.79
C ASP A 170 20.81 -11.61 10.47
N GLU A 171 21.63 -12.49 9.89
CA GLU A 171 22.02 -12.42 8.47
C GLU A 171 20.79 -12.75 7.63
N GLY A 172 20.27 -11.77 6.87
CA GLY A 172 19.05 -11.94 6.07
C GLY A 172 18.52 -10.63 5.48
N LEU A 173 17.31 -10.69 4.91
CA LEU A 173 16.54 -9.54 4.42
C LEU A 173 15.97 -8.75 5.61
N THR A 174 16.86 -8.01 6.27
CA THR A 174 16.57 -7.26 7.50
C THR A 174 16.71 -5.76 7.27
N TRP A 175 15.70 -4.99 7.69
CA TRP A 175 15.70 -3.52 7.63
C TRP A 175 15.54 -2.92 9.01
N ASN A 176 16.49 -2.07 9.40
CA ASN A 176 16.31 -1.15 10.51
C ASN A 176 15.62 0.11 9.98
N TRP A 177 14.59 0.58 10.69
CA TRP A 177 13.82 1.74 10.29
C TRP A 177 13.67 2.73 11.45
N ASN A 178 13.49 4.00 11.09
CA ASN A 178 13.28 5.11 12.00
C ASN A 178 12.23 6.04 11.40
N LEU A 179 11.12 6.21 12.10
CA LEU A 179 10.10 7.21 11.79
C LEU A 179 10.39 8.46 12.62
N SER A 180 10.69 9.56 11.94
CA SER A 180 11.06 10.84 12.56
C SER A 180 10.51 12.01 11.76
N ASP A 181 10.33 13.14 12.45
CA ASP A 181 10.12 14.44 11.84
C ASP A 181 11.41 15.25 11.86
N THR A 182 11.63 16.05 10.82
CA THR A 182 12.77 16.96 10.69
C THR A 182 12.23 18.37 10.54
N GLU A 183 12.55 19.25 11.50
CA GLU A 183 12.12 20.65 11.41
C GLU A 183 12.64 21.29 10.11
N GLU A 184 11.83 22.16 9.48
CA GLU A 184 12.18 22.85 8.23
C GLU A 184 13.51 23.63 8.31
N THR A 185 13.95 24.01 9.51
CA THR A 185 15.22 24.72 9.73
C THR A 185 16.45 23.80 9.85
N GLY A 186 16.25 22.48 9.84
CA GLY A 186 17.29 21.44 9.94
C GLY A 186 18.02 21.39 11.28
N ARG A 187 17.52 22.08 12.32
CA ARG A 187 18.19 22.22 13.63
C ARG A 187 17.82 21.15 14.66
N GLY A 188 16.80 20.33 14.38
CA GLY A 188 16.39 19.22 15.25
C GLY A 188 15.66 18.13 14.49
N THR A 189 15.86 16.88 14.91
CA THR A 189 15.12 15.71 14.44
C THR A 189 14.37 15.11 15.62
N THR A 190 13.06 15.00 15.52
CA THR A 190 12.22 14.36 16.54
C THR A 190 11.97 12.92 16.12
N GLN A 191 12.55 11.97 16.86
CA GLN A 191 12.30 10.55 16.62
C GLN A 191 11.00 10.11 17.29
N TYR A 192 10.08 9.53 16.51
CA TYR A 192 8.82 9.00 17.03
C TYR A 192 8.93 7.52 17.38
N THR A 193 9.39 6.71 16.43
CA THR A 193 9.43 5.25 16.60
C THR A 193 10.54 4.65 15.75
N THR A 194 11.13 3.57 16.25
CA THR A 194 12.15 2.80 15.53
C THR A 194 11.81 1.33 15.62
N GLY A 195 12.37 0.55 14.71
CA GLY A 195 12.21 -0.88 14.76
C GLY A 195 13.04 -1.60 13.72
N LYS A 196 12.79 -2.90 13.65
CA LYS A 196 13.43 -3.80 12.70
C LYS A 196 12.38 -4.71 12.10
N ILE A 197 12.36 -4.79 10.78
CA ILE A 197 11.53 -5.73 10.03
C ILE A 197 12.46 -6.72 9.34
N LEU A 198 12.16 -8.00 9.50
CA LEU A 198 12.82 -9.11 8.85
C LEU A 198 11.82 -9.78 7.90
N PHE A 199 12.25 -10.03 6.68
CA PHE A 199 11.48 -10.83 5.72
C PHE A 199 12.03 -12.24 5.65
N ARG A 200 11.18 -13.23 5.90
CA ARG A 200 11.53 -14.66 5.80
C ARG A 200 10.78 -15.30 4.63
N PRO A 201 11.36 -16.28 3.92
CA PRO A 201 10.61 -17.06 2.93
C PRO A 201 9.32 -17.63 3.52
N SER A 202 8.22 -17.55 2.78
CA SER A 202 6.88 -17.98 3.19
C SER A 202 6.79 -19.49 3.46
N ASP A 203 7.74 -20.27 2.92
CA ASP A 203 7.91 -21.71 3.10
C ASP A 203 8.97 -22.06 4.17
N ASP A 204 9.50 -21.08 4.91
CA ASP A 204 10.46 -21.30 5.97
C ASP A 204 9.90 -22.26 7.04
N ILE A 205 10.53 -23.43 7.09
CA ILE A 205 10.18 -24.53 7.99
C ILE A 205 10.30 -24.10 9.45
N GLN A 206 11.29 -23.27 9.79
CA GLN A 206 11.53 -22.86 11.16
C GLN A 206 10.43 -21.91 11.65
N ASN A 207 10.10 -20.89 10.85
CA ASN A 207 9.00 -19.97 11.16
C ASN A 207 7.67 -20.72 11.33
N ARG A 208 7.37 -21.66 10.41
CA ARG A 208 6.17 -22.49 10.50
C ARG A 208 6.15 -23.37 11.74
N ASN A 209 7.29 -23.95 12.13
CA ASN A 209 7.41 -24.78 13.33
C ASN A 209 7.20 -23.95 14.61
N ASP A 210 7.78 -22.75 14.67
CA ASP A 210 7.62 -21.82 15.80
C ASP A 210 6.15 -21.39 15.94
N PHE A 211 5.52 -21.03 14.82
CA PHE A 211 4.12 -20.63 14.80
C PHE A 211 3.19 -21.77 15.23
N ASN A 212 3.38 -22.98 14.68
CA ASN A 212 2.64 -24.19 15.09
C ASN A 212 2.87 -24.55 16.56
N ARG A 213 4.06 -24.25 17.11
CA ARG A 213 4.36 -24.47 18.53
C ARG A 213 3.55 -23.51 19.40
N ILE A 214 3.49 -22.22 19.04
CA ILE A 214 2.69 -21.22 19.74
C ILE A 214 1.21 -21.60 19.70
N GLU A 215 0.69 -21.96 18.53
CA GLU A 215 -0.70 -22.38 18.35
C GLU A 215 -1.08 -23.53 19.29
N ARG A 216 -0.23 -24.57 19.40
CA ARG A 216 -0.46 -25.70 20.31
C ARG A 216 -0.38 -25.32 21.80
N LEU A 217 0.52 -24.40 22.17
CA LEU A 217 0.71 -23.98 23.56
C LEU A 217 -0.41 -23.08 24.06
N VAL A 218 -0.84 -22.14 23.23
CA VAL A 218 -1.90 -21.20 23.57
C VAL A 218 -3.26 -21.87 23.44
N GLY A 219 -3.53 -22.50 22.28
CA GLY A 219 -4.74 -23.25 22.00
C GLY A 219 -6.03 -22.42 22.04
N ARG A 220 -6.71 -22.29 20.89
CA ARG A 220 -8.00 -21.59 20.75
C ARG A 220 -9.05 -21.94 21.81
N LYS A 221 -9.06 -23.18 22.32
CA LYS A 221 -9.98 -23.62 23.38
C LYS A 221 -9.91 -22.78 24.66
N ARG A 222 -8.75 -22.20 24.99
CA ARG A 222 -8.62 -21.28 26.13
C ARG A 222 -9.37 -19.97 25.87
N CYS A 223 -9.21 -19.41 24.68
CA CYS A 223 -9.94 -18.23 24.22
C CYS A 223 -11.46 -18.44 24.33
N LEU A 224 -11.97 -19.51 23.73
CA LEU A 224 -13.40 -19.81 23.71
C LEU A 224 -13.99 -20.00 25.11
N ARG A 225 -13.31 -20.76 25.98
CA ARG A 225 -13.76 -20.96 27.36
C ARG A 225 -13.92 -19.63 28.10
N LEU A 226 -13.04 -18.66 27.85
CA LEU A 226 -13.15 -17.34 28.46
C LEU A 226 -14.27 -16.51 27.81
N LEU A 227 -14.34 -16.47 26.47
CA LEU A 227 -15.36 -15.72 25.73
C LEU A 227 -16.81 -16.14 26.05
N GLU A 228 -16.99 -17.44 26.25
CA GLU A 228 -18.27 -18.11 26.50
C GLU A 228 -18.53 -18.35 27.99
N SER A 229 -17.61 -17.95 28.88
CA SER A 229 -17.81 -18.07 30.31
C SER A 229 -19.01 -17.22 30.77
N ASN A 230 -19.92 -17.85 31.50
CA ASN A 230 -21.00 -17.14 32.21
C ASN A 230 -20.49 -16.53 33.54
N ASP A 231 -19.34 -16.98 34.01
CA ASP A 231 -18.71 -16.56 35.27
C ASP A 231 -17.60 -15.52 35.02
N ALA A 232 -17.60 -14.86 33.86
CA ALA A 232 -16.68 -13.79 33.56
C ALA A 232 -16.83 -12.65 34.58
N GLU A 233 -15.73 -12.29 35.24
CA GLU A 233 -15.69 -11.18 36.21
C GLU A 233 -16.06 -9.86 35.53
N GLU A 234 -15.53 -9.64 34.33
CA GLU A 234 -15.71 -8.41 33.58
C GLU A 234 -16.08 -8.69 32.12
N LEU A 235 -17.19 -8.08 31.67
CA LEU A 235 -17.72 -8.25 30.32
C LEU A 235 -18.19 -6.91 29.76
N VAL A 236 -17.67 -6.54 28.58
CA VAL A 236 -18.13 -5.36 27.82
C VAL A 236 -18.42 -5.75 26.38
N THR A 237 -19.55 -5.29 25.84
CA THR A 237 -20.04 -5.68 24.51
C THR A 237 -20.52 -4.50 23.66
N GLY A 238 -20.41 -4.67 22.34
CA GLY A 238 -20.87 -3.75 21.33
C GLY A 238 -20.40 -2.32 21.55
N ARG A 239 -21.31 -1.35 21.34
CA ARG A 239 -21.02 0.08 21.45
C ARG A 239 -20.50 0.53 22.82
N ASN A 240 -20.73 -0.26 23.87
CA ASN A 240 -20.29 0.10 25.23
C ASN A 240 -18.78 -0.02 25.39
N ILE A 241 -18.11 -0.85 24.58
CA ILE A 241 -16.65 -0.99 24.57
C ILE A 241 -16.01 0.37 24.27
N TYR A 242 -16.35 0.93 23.11
CA TYR A 242 -15.80 2.21 22.66
C TYR A 242 -16.28 3.40 23.48
N ARG A 243 -17.50 3.34 24.05
CA ARG A 243 -17.99 4.38 24.97
C ARG A 243 -17.23 4.38 26.29
N ALA A 244 -16.86 3.21 26.82
CA ALA A 244 -16.12 3.14 28.08
C ALA A 244 -14.66 3.58 27.90
N PHE A 245 -14.10 3.45 26.70
CA PHE A 245 -12.71 3.81 26.41
C PHE A 245 -12.54 5.21 25.82
N SER A 246 -13.63 5.89 25.41
CA SER A 246 -13.56 7.16 24.69
C SER A 246 -12.95 8.31 25.48
N GLU A 247 -12.97 8.26 26.82
CA GLU A 247 -12.30 9.26 27.66
C GLU A 247 -10.78 9.27 27.44
N VAL A 248 -10.22 8.16 26.95
CA VAL A 248 -8.80 8.08 26.62
C VAL A 248 -8.54 7.93 25.15
N VAL A 249 -9.11 6.94 24.48
CA VAL A 249 -8.95 6.77 23.04
C VAL A 249 -10.32 6.77 22.39
N ASN A 250 -10.59 7.84 21.68
CA ASN A 250 -11.77 8.00 20.88
C ASN A 250 -11.52 7.38 19.49
N TYR A 251 -11.61 6.05 19.44
CA TYR A 251 -11.64 5.30 18.18
C TYR A 251 -12.88 5.72 17.38
N LYS A 252 -12.73 6.15 16.14
CA LYS A 252 -13.84 6.37 15.20
C LYS A 252 -14.20 5.08 14.47
N GLU A 253 -15.23 5.13 13.63
CA GLU A 253 -15.81 3.97 12.94
C GLU A 253 -14.79 3.08 12.24
N ALA A 254 -13.72 3.67 11.69
CA ALA A 254 -12.62 2.94 11.05
C ALA A 254 -11.87 1.94 11.97
N TYR A 255 -11.99 2.03 13.30
CA TYR A 255 -11.36 1.12 14.26
C TYR A 255 -12.37 0.40 15.18
N ARG A 256 -13.67 0.49 14.89
CA ARG A 256 -14.73 0.01 15.80
C ARG A 256 -15.20 -1.43 15.52
N PHE A 257 -14.26 -2.37 15.44
CA PHE A 257 -14.54 -3.76 15.05
C PHE A 257 -14.54 -4.77 16.21
N VAL A 258 -14.13 -4.38 17.41
CA VAL A 258 -14.23 -5.22 18.61
C VAL A 258 -15.67 -5.23 19.11
N THR A 259 -16.28 -6.41 19.15
CA THR A 259 -17.72 -6.60 19.45
C THR A 259 -17.98 -7.14 20.84
N ARG A 260 -16.97 -7.79 21.45
CA ARG A 260 -17.04 -8.39 22.78
C ARG A 260 -15.63 -8.42 23.37
N ILE A 261 -15.50 -8.11 24.65
CA ILE A 261 -14.29 -8.30 25.44
C ILE A 261 -14.70 -8.88 26.80
N VAL A 262 -13.99 -9.92 27.21
CA VAL A 262 -14.10 -10.58 28.50
C VAL A 262 -12.75 -10.51 29.20
N GLY A 263 -12.73 -10.07 30.46
CA GLY A 263 -11.56 -10.08 31.32
C GLY A 263 -11.74 -11.07 32.48
N SER A 264 -10.64 -11.70 32.89
CA SER A 264 -10.58 -12.55 34.09
C SER A 264 -9.14 -12.60 34.58
N GLU A 265 -8.89 -12.17 35.82
CA GLU A 265 -7.55 -12.14 36.44
C GLU A 265 -6.44 -11.52 35.55
N ASP A 266 -5.65 -12.35 34.90
CA ASP A 266 -4.50 -12.01 34.05
C ASP A 266 -4.74 -12.36 32.56
N LEU A 267 -6.00 -12.66 32.20
CA LEU A 267 -6.41 -13.06 30.87
C LEU A 267 -7.50 -12.14 30.32
N SER A 268 -7.47 -11.92 29.01
CA SER A 268 -8.62 -11.39 28.30
C SER A 268 -8.90 -12.15 27.01
N ALA A 269 -10.15 -12.10 26.58
CA ALA A 269 -10.55 -12.60 25.28
C ALA A 269 -11.52 -11.66 24.60
N GLY A 270 -11.37 -11.49 23.29
CA GLY A 270 -12.20 -10.60 22.48
C GLY A 270 -12.75 -11.26 21.23
N ARG A 271 -13.82 -10.68 20.68
CA ARG A 271 -14.34 -11.01 19.36
C ARG A 271 -14.27 -9.80 18.46
N VAL A 272 -13.62 -9.94 17.32
CA VAL A 272 -13.48 -8.89 16.29
C VAL A 272 -14.26 -9.32 15.06
N VAL A 273 -15.02 -8.40 14.46
CA VAL A 273 -15.80 -8.63 13.24
C VAL A 273 -15.57 -7.47 12.28
N LYS A 274 -15.01 -7.76 11.11
CA LYS A 274 -14.60 -6.77 10.10
C LYS A 274 -14.71 -7.41 8.72
N LEU A 275 -15.10 -6.63 7.72
CA LEU A 275 -14.90 -7.03 6.33
C LEU A 275 -13.40 -7.04 6.04
N HIS A 276 -12.88 -8.21 5.68
CA HIS A 276 -11.45 -8.38 5.45
C HIS A 276 -11.15 -8.37 3.96
N GLU A 277 -10.43 -7.33 3.55
CA GLU A 277 -9.85 -7.19 2.22
C GLU A 277 -8.40 -7.67 2.30
N LYS A 278 -8.06 -8.75 1.60
CA LYS A 278 -6.74 -9.39 1.64
C LYS A 278 -5.80 -8.78 0.59
N GLU A 279 -5.70 -7.45 0.52
CA GLU A 279 -4.87 -6.80 -0.50
C GLU A 279 -3.37 -6.75 -0.13
N THR A 280 -3.02 -6.80 1.16
CA THR A 280 -1.64 -6.60 1.63
C THR A 280 -1.23 -7.55 2.77
N TRP A 281 0.07 -7.55 3.10
CA TRP A 281 0.62 -8.31 4.24
C TRP A 281 0.05 -7.93 5.60
N LEU A 282 -0.45 -6.69 5.76
CA LEU A 282 -0.91 -6.13 7.02
C LEU A 282 -2.20 -5.34 6.80
N ASP A 283 -3.31 -5.86 7.34
CA ASP A 283 -4.51 -5.06 7.57
C ASP A 283 -4.30 -4.39 8.93
N SER A 284 -3.66 -3.21 8.91
CA SER A 284 -3.21 -2.54 10.14
C SER A 284 -4.35 -2.24 11.10
N VAL A 285 -5.53 -1.95 10.57
CA VAL A 285 -6.76 -1.73 11.33
C VAL A 285 -7.20 -3.01 12.03
N LEU A 286 -7.21 -4.14 11.33
CA LEU A 286 -7.55 -5.42 11.92
C LEU A 286 -6.56 -5.83 13.02
N THR A 287 -5.26 -5.73 12.76
CA THR A 287 -4.23 -6.04 13.76
C THR A 287 -4.30 -5.07 14.95
N ASP A 288 -4.60 -3.79 14.73
CA ASP A 288 -4.86 -2.84 15.82
C ASP A 288 -6.07 -3.25 16.67
N CYS A 289 -7.16 -3.72 16.03
CA CYS A 289 -8.31 -4.25 16.77
C CYS A 289 -7.97 -5.50 17.60
N PHE A 290 -6.98 -6.31 17.18
CA PHE A 290 -6.47 -7.39 18.03
C PHE A 290 -5.71 -6.84 19.24
N CYS A 291 -4.86 -5.83 19.06
CA CYS A 291 -4.18 -5.12 20.14
C CYS A 291 -5.16 -4.43 21.10
N GLN A 292 -6.28 -3.88 20.61
CA GLN A 292 -7.30 -3.23 21.42
C GLN A 292 -7.85 -4.15 22.50
N VAL A 293 -7.95 -5.48 22.27
CA VAL A 293 -8.41 -6.43 23.29
C VAL A 293 -7.51 -6.38 24.52
N ALA A 294 -6.19 -6.33 24.32
CA ALA A 294 -5.24 -6.19 25.41
C ALA A 294 -5.21 -4.78 25.99
N GLY A 295 -5.18 -3.75 25.15
CA GLY A 295 -5.12 -2.35 25.57
C GLY A 295 -6.35 -1.91 26.37
N ILE A 296 -7.53 -2.41 26.02
CA ILE A 296 -8.77 -2.15 26.75
C ILE A 296 -8.76 -2.92 28.07
N PHE A 297 -8.32 -4.18 28.08
CA PHE A 297 -8.22 -4.95 29.33
C PHE A 297 -7.35 -4.23 30.37
N VAL A 298 -6.12 -3.85 30.01
CA VAL A 298 -5.19 -3.24 30.99
C VAL A 298 -5.69 -1.90 31.54
N ASN A 299 -6.50 -1.17 30.77
CA ASN A 299 -6.99 0.16 31.15
C ASN A 299 -8.38 0.16 31.81
N LEU A 300 -9.27 -0.76 31.40
CA LEU A 300 -10.66 -0.79 31.85
C LEU A 300 -10.99 -1.94 32.79
N MET A 301 -10.24 -3.05 32.73
CA MET A 301 -10.61 -4.32 33.35
C MET A 301 -9.63 -4.87 34.38
N THR A 302 -8.80 -3.98 34.95
CA THR A 302 -7.92 -4.34 36.06
C THR A 302 -8.39 -3.63 37.33
N GLN A 303 -8.14 -4.25 38.49
CA GLN A 303 -8.62 -3.77 39.81
C GLN A 303 -8.27 -2.30 40.11
N LYS A 304 -7.23 -1.77 39.47
CA LYS A 304 -6.97 -0.33 39.35
C LYS A 304 -7.25 0.10 37.93
N THR A 305 -8.47 0.55 37.65
CA THR A 305 -8.73 1.27 36.40
C THR A 305 -7.83 2.49 36.36
N ALA A 306 -6.82 2.51 35.48
CA ALA A 306 -5.90 3.64 35.33
C ALA A 306 -6.66 4.97 35.15
N LEU A 307 -7.81 4.89 34.49
CA LEU A 307 -8.80 5.96 34.34
C LEU A 307 -9.24 6.59 35.66
N THR A 308 -9.49 5.79 36.69
CA THR A 308 -9.89 6.30 38.02
C THR A 308 -8.76 7.04 38.73
N GLU A 309 -7.52 6.81 38.33
CA GLU A 309 -6.33 7.54 38.79
C GLU A 309 -5.92 8.66 37.80
N ASN A 310 -6.80 9.03 36.85
CA ASN A 310 -6.57 10.05 35.81
C ASN A 310 -5.31 9.77 34.96
N GLY A 311 -5.02 8.50 34.72
CA GLY A 311 -3.91 8.02 33.89
C GLY A 311 -4.35 6.96 32.88
N ILE A 312 -3.40 6.56 32.03
CA ILE A 312 -3.60 5.49 31.04
C ILE A 312 -2.31 4.71 30.85
N PHE A 313 -2.45 3.41 30.64
CA PHE A 313 -1.42 2.55 30.07
C PHE A 313 -1.35 2.74 28.56
N VAL A 314 -0.23 3.29 28.07
CA VAL A 314 0.06 3.48 26.64
C VAL A 314 1.07 2.43 26.19
N CYS A 315 0.86 1.86 25.01
CA CYS A 315 1.83 0.97 24.39
C CYS A 315 3.08 1.76 23.97
N ASP A 316 4.26 1.37 24.45
CA ASP A 316 5.54 2.00 24.09
C ASP A 316 6.43 1.10 23.21
N LYS A 317 6.19 -0.22 23.24
CA LYS A 317 7.01 -1.21 22.55
C LYS A 317 6.22 -2.46 22.22
N ILE A 318 6.53 -3.07 21.07
CA ILE A 318 6.14 -4.44 20.72
C ILE A 318 7.44 -5.23 20.47
N ASP A 319 7.65 -6.33 21.19
CA ASP A 319 8.85 -7.15 21.02
C ASP A 319 8.84 -7.91 19.69
N ARG A 320 7.68 -8.45 19.31
CA ARG A 320 7.53 -9.28 18.12
C ARG A 320 6.12 -9.26 17.56
N TRP A 321 5.99 -9.15 16.24
CA TRP A 321 4.76 -9.43 15.51
C TRP A 321 5.02 -10.46 14.42
N MET A 322 4.18 -11.49 14.36
CA MET A 322 4.19 -12.55 13.36
C MET A 322 2.77 -12.77 12.80
N ARG A 323 2.71 -13.20 11.54
CA ARG A 323 1.47 -13.58 10.88
C ARG A 323 1.63 -14.92 10.17
N ALA A 324 0.56 -15.71 10.11
CA ALA A 324 0.55 -16.96 9.37
C ALA A 324 0.76 -16.71 7.87
N SER A 325 1.66 -17.49 7.25
CA SER A 325 1.94 -17.46 5.80
C SER A 325 0.70 -17.80 4.95
N LYS A 326 -0.22 -18.60 5.50
CA LYS A 326 -1.43 -19.08 4.80
C LYS A 326 -2.67 -18.33 5.25
N ILE A 327 -2.87 -17.13 4.75
CA ILE A 327 -4.19 -16.53 4.78
C ILE A 327 -4.92 -17.00 3.51
N ASN A 328 -5.70 -18.07 3.62
CA ASN A 328 -6.37 -18.71 2.49
C ASN A 328 -7.17 -17.69 1.66
N SER A 329 -6.91 -17.67 0.36
CA SER A 329 -7.60 -16.86 -0.64
C SER A 329 -9.05 -17.30 -0.76
N LYS A 330 -9.97 -16.52 -0.18
CA LYS A 330 -11.37 -16.47 -0.59
C LYS A 330 -11.87 -15.03 -0.47
N GLU A 331 -12.86 -14.76 -1.29
CA GLU A 331 -13.62 -13.53 -1.52
C GLU A 331 -13.82 -12.65 -0.26
N LEU A 332 -14.04 -11.35 -0.50
CA LEU A 332 -14.57 -10.40 0.47
C LEU A 332 -15.69 -11.04 1.28
N SER A 333 -15.42 -11.33 2.54
CA SER A 333 -16.38 -11.96 3.44
C SER A 333 -16.30 -11.33 4.82
N LEU A 334 -17.46 -11.24 5.46
CA LEU A 334 -17.55 -10.83 6.85
C LEU A 334 -16.86 -11.89 7.69
N SER A 335 -15.66 -11.56 8.14
CA SER A 335 -14.82 -12.46 8.91
C SER A 335 -14.95 -12.13 10.39
N SER A 336 -14.92 -13.18 11.20
CA SER A 336 -14.94 -13.08 12.66
C SER A 336 -13.66 -13.70 13.19
N TRP A 337 -13.04 -13.03 14.14
CA TRP A 337 -11.82 -13.49 14.79
C TRP A 337 -12.00 -13.53 16.29
N GLU A 338 -11.33 -14.49 16.88
CA GLU A 338 -11.28 -14.67 18.32
C GLU A 338 -9.88 -14.32 18.78
N VAL A 339 -9.80 -13.38 19.71
CA VAL A 339 -8.54 -12.84 20.20
C VAL A 339 -8.38 -13.30 21.63
N PHE A 340 -7.22 -13.84 21.96
CA PHE A 340 -6.86 -14.20 23.31
C PHE A 340 -5.62 -13.41 23.71
N ALA A 341 -5.64 -12.81 24.89
CA ALA A 341 -4.49 -12.12 25.42
C ALA A 341 -4.16 -12.61 26.84
N ILE A 342 -2.86 -12.67 27.10
CA ILE A 342 -2.29 -13.00 28.41
C ILE A 342 -1.55 -11.76 28.89
N HIS A 343 -1.75 -11.38 30.15
CA HIS A 343 -1.25 -10.15 30.72
C HIS A 343 -0.33 -10.46 31.91
N ASP A 344 0.86 -9.88 31.92
CA ASP A 344 1.78 -9.98 33.04
C ASP A 344 2.02 -8.59 33.62
N LYS A 345 1.55 -8.37 34.86
CA LYS A 345 1.76 -7.13 35.61
C LYS A 345 3.19 -7.11 36.14
N LYS A 346 4.10 -6.46 35.40
CA LYS A 346 5.51 -6.33 35.80
C LYS A 346 5.70 -5.38 36.98
N SER A 347 4.88 -4.33 37.07
CA SER A 347 4.86 -3.41 38.20
C SER A 347 3.50 -2.69 38.28
N GLU A 348 3.32 -1.79 39.25
CA GLU A 348 2.13 -0.94 39.29
C GLU A 348 1.98 -0.02 38.08
N THR A 349 3.06 0.26 37.35
CA THR A 349 3.08 1.17 36.22
C THR A 349 3.44 0.50 34.90
N ASN A 350 3.61 -0.83 34.89
CA ASN A 350 4.05 -1.58 33.71
C ASN A 350 3.27 -2.88 33.55
N TYR A 351 2.72 -3.10 32.35
CA TYR A 351 2.17 -4.38 31.91
C TYR A 351 2.88 -4.86 30.67
N VAL A 352 2.99 -6.18 30.52
CA VAL A 352 3.37 -6.82 29.26
C VAL A 352 2.23 -7.74 28.85
N SER A 353 1.80 -7.66 27.60
CA SER A 353 0.76 -8.55 27.06
C SER A 353 1.22 -9.28 25.81
N ASP A 354 0.74 -10.51 25.67
CA ASP A 354 0.85 -11.30 24.45
C ASP A 354 -0.54 -11.54 23.88
N VAL A 355 -0.73 -11.26 22.59
CA VAL A 355 -2.00 -11.36 21.87
C VAL A 355 -1.92 -12.42 20.79
N PHE A 356 -2.95 -13.25 20.72
CA PHE A 356 -3.10 -14.36 19.78
C PHE A 356 -4.46 -14.26 19.10
N ALA A 357 -4.48 -14.08 17.78
CA ALA A 357 -5.72 -13.99 17.01
C ALA A 357 -5.97 -15.27 16.23
N PHE A 358 -7.19 -15.80 16.32
CA PHE A 358 -7.63 -17.02 15.66
C PHE A 358 -8.73 -16.71 14.65
N ASP A 359 -8.70 -17.35 13.49
CA ASP A 359 -9.82 -17.36 12.55
C ASP A 359 -10.96 -18.20 13.15
N SER A 360 -12.16 -17.62 13.28
CA SER A 360 -13.29 -18.35 13.87
C SER A 360 -13.84 -19.47 12.98
N SER A 361 -13.56 -19.44 11.67
CA SER A 361 -14.11 -20.39 10.69
C SER A 361 -13.43 -21.76 10.76
N ASP A 362 -12.10 -21.80 10.83
CA ASP A 362 -11.32 -23.04 10.90
C ASP A 362 -10.56 -23.21 12.23
N GLY A 363 -10.53 -22.17 13.07
CA GLY A 363 -9.86 -22.16 14.36
C GLY A 363 -8.35 -21.98 14.31
N SER A 364 -7.79 -21.71 13.13
CA SER A 364 -6.34 -21.54 12.93
C SER A 364 -5.84 -20.26 13.60
N LEU A 365 -4.62 -20.31 14.15
CA LEU A 365 -3.92 -19.11 14.59
C LEU A 365 -3.51 -18.29 13.34
N ILE A 366 -3.84 -17.00 13.32
CA ILE A 366 -3.51 -16.12 12.19
C ILE A 366 -2.43 -15.09 12.54
N GLU A 367 -2.38 -14.62 13.78
CA GLU A 367 -1.42 -13.61 14.22
C GLU A 367 -0.98 -13.81 15.67
N VAL A 368 0.27 -13.44 15.91
CA VAL A 368 0.90 -13.39 17.22
C VAL A 368 1.55 -12.04 17.39
N ILE A 369 1.19 -11.33 18.46
CA ILE A 369 1.80 -10.06 18.86
C ILE A 369 2.30 -10.26 20.27
N SER A 370 3.61 -10.39 20.44
CA SER A 370 4.23 -10.72 21.72
C SER A 370 5.01 -9.54 22.28
N GLY A 371 5.00 -9.45 23.61
CA GLY A 371 5.70 -8.41 24.35
C GLY A 371 5.18 -7.01 24.05
N ILE A 372 3.85 -6.83 24.00
CA ILE A 372 3.25 -5.50 23.97
C ILE A 372 3.46 -4.89 25.36
N ASN A 373 4.36 -3.93 25.46
CA ASN A 373 4.68 -3.26 26.70
C ASN A 373 3.83 -2.01 26.86
N TYR A 374 3.20 -1.91 28.02
CA TYR A 374 2.37 -0.78 28.40
C TYR A 374 2.96 -0.06 29.59
N GLN A 375 3.17 1.24 29.44
CA GLN A 375 3.66 2.13 30.48
C GLN A 375 2.52 3.04 30.94
N TRP A 376 2.34 3.17 32.26
CA TRP A 376 1.39 4.11 32.84
C TRP A 376 1.90 5.55 32.66
N VAL A 377 1.01 6.42 32.19
CA VAL A 377 1.25 7.85 31.98
C VAL A 377 0.05 8.67 32.49
N PRO A 378 0.28 9.77 33.22
CA PRO A 378 -0.81 10.69 33.58
C PRO A 378 -1.43 11.34 32.32
N LEU A 379 -2.76 11.44 32.27
CA LEU A 379 -3.47 12.03 31.12
C LEU A 379 -3.04 13.49 30.86
N ASP A 380 -2.82 14.26 31.91
CA ASP A 380 -2.34 15.65 31.79
C ASP A 380 -0.95 15.73 31.16
N GLY A 381 -0.11 14.72 31.37
CA GLY A 381 1.19 14.58 30.74
C GLY A 381 1.07 14.38 29.23
N ILE A 382 0.15 13.51 28.81
CA ILE A 382 -0.15 13.25 27.39
C ILE A 382 -0.71 14.51 26.73
N ARG A 383 -1.73 15.13 27.32
CA ARG A 383 -2.34 16.38 26.78
C ARG A 383 -1.29 17.46 26.56
N LYS A 384 -0.39 17.64 27.54
CA LYS A 384 0.69 18.63 27.46
C LYS A 384 1.73 18.29 26.40
N ALA A 385 2.03 17.00 26.20
CA ALA A 385 2.95 16.55 25.16
C ALA A 385 2.35 16.78 23.76
N LEU A 386 1.09 16.40 23.55
CA LEU A 386 0.38 16.58 22.28
C LEU A 386 0.20 18.05 21.92
N SER A 387 -0.23 18.88 22.88
CA SER A 387 -0.42 20.33 22.67
C SER A 387 0.86 21.08 22.26
N ARG A 388 2.05 20.53 22.54
CA ARG A 388 3.34 21.11 22.10
C ARG A 388 3.66 20.77 20.65
N LEU A 389 3.12 19.67 20.14
CA LEU A 389 3.36 19.14 18.80
C LEU A 389 2.33 19.69 17.81
N SER A 390 1.13 20.07 18.28
CA SER A 390 0.13 20.72 17.45
C SER A 390 0.58 22.15 17.13
N PRO A 391 0.72 22.54 15.84
CA PRO A 391 1.04 23.91 15.48
C PRO A 391 -0.08 24.82 15.99
N THR A 392 0.29 25.78 16.83
CA THR A 392 -0.64 26.70 17.48
C THR A 392 -1.26 27.61 16.42
N SER A 393 -2.33 27.17 15.79
CA SER A 393 -3.21 28.03 15.00
C SER A 393 -4.16 28.76 15.95
N GLU A 394 -3.59 29.60 16.82
CA GLU A 394 -4.36 30.58 17.57
C GLU A 394 -3.87 31.98 17.22
N SER A 395 -4.47 32.54 16.16
CA SER A 395 -4.69 33.97 16.09
C SER A 395 -5.71 34.34 17.18
N GLN A 396 -5.26 34.42 18.43
CA GLN A 396 -6.00 35.12 19.47
C GLN A 396 -5.76 36.62 19.28
N LEU A 397 -6.72 37.27 18.63
CA LEU A 397 -6.92 38.71 18.70
C LEU A 397 -6.98 39.14 20.19
N PRO A 398 -6.41 40.31 20.56
CA PRO A 398 -6.32 40.71 21.96
C PRO A 398 -7.71 40.88 22.58
N ARG A 399 -7.92 40.19 23.70
CA ARG A 399 -9.09 40.28 24.56
C ARG A 399 -9.17 41.69 25.17
N VAL A 400 -10.05 42.54 24.64
CA VAL A 400 -10.49 43.76 25.34
C VAL A 400 -11.57 43.38 26.35
N GLN A 401 -11.31 43.68 27.62
CA GLN A 401 -12.25 43.54 28.73
C GLN A 401 -13.39 44.56 28.62
N GLY A 402 -14.62 44.12 28.86
CA GLY A 402 -15.78 44.99 29.11
C GLY A 402 -16.95 44.17 29.69
N PRO A 403 -17.80 44.73 30.58
CA PRO A 403 -18.41 43.98 31.68
C PRO A 403 -19.87 43.53 31.47
N VAL A 404 -20.18 42.45 32.20
CA VAL A 404 -21.45 41.83 32.63
C VAL A 404 -22.71 42.70 32.57
N VAL A 405 -23.80 42.22 31.94
CA VAL A 405 -25.18 42.22 32.53
C VAL A 405 -26.04 41.07 31.98
N SER A 406 -26.71 40.45 32.95
CA SER A 406 -27.82 39.48 33.02
C SER A 406 -28.91 39.43 31.94
N ALA A 407 -29.52 38.23 31.87
CA ALA A 407 -30.65 37.79 31.07
C ALA A 407 -32.01 38.46 31.36
N LYS A 408 -32.90 38.51 30.36
CA LYS A 408 -34.30 37.99 30.43
C LYS A 408 -35.12 38.18 29.13
N ASN A 409 -35.96 37.16 28.88
CA ASN A 409 -37.32 37.15 28.31
C ASN A 409 -37.58 36.82 26.81
N GLU A 410 -38.67 36.07 26.68
CA GLU A 410 -39.27 35.32 25.58
C GLU A 410 -40.10 36.15 24.59
N ALA A 411 -40.30 35.65 23.35
CA ALA A 411 -41.61 35.49 22.68
C ALA A 411 -41.52 34.89 21.25
N LEU A 412 -41.99 33.65 21.11
CA LEU A 412 -42.94 33.06 20.13
C LEU A 412 -43.30 33.71 18.75
N ILE A 413 -43.14 32.89 17.70
CA ILE A 413 -44.07 32.50 16.59
C ILE A 413 -43.88 33.05 15.12
N THR A 414 -43.85 32.05 14.20
CA THR A 414 -44.24 31.93 12.75
C THR A 414 -43.38 32.39 11.57
N ALA A 415 -42.87 31.37 10.86
CA ALA A 415 -43.18 30.92 9.49
C ALA A 415 -43.09 31.86 8.27
N SER A 416 -42.24 31.46 7.30
CA SER A 416 -42.60 31.39 5.86
C SER A 416 -41.55 30.62 5.05
N ASN A 417 -41.93 29.48 4.48
CA ASN A 417 -41.29 28.87 3.31
C ASN A 417 -41.85 29.52 2.03
N PRO A 418 -41.17 29.36 0.88
CA PRO A 418 -41.90 29.02 -0.34
C PRO A 418 -41.34 27.77 -1.01
N VAL A 419 -42.27 26.85 -1.27
CA VAL A 419 -42.21 25.75 -2.25
C VAL A 419 -42.70 26.32 -3.59
N PHE A 420 -42.14 25.90 -4.73
CA PHE A 420 -42.93 25.58 -5.93
C PHE A 420 -42.13 24.70 -6.90
N ALA A 421 -42.76 23.59 -7.30
CA ALA A 421 -42.40 22.65 -8.36
C ALA A 421 -43.53 22.72 -9.45
N PRO A 422 -43.66 21.80 -10.42
CA PRO A 422 -42.78 21.41 -11.54
C PRO A 422 -43.57 21.47 -12.89
N LEU A 423 -43.14 20.71 -13.93
CA LEU A 423 -43.71 20.43 -15.28
C LEU A 423 -43.04 21.26 -16.40
N GLY A 424 -42.73 20.77 -17.61
CA GLY A 424 -43.00 19.53 -18.34
C GLY A 424 -42.51 19.70 -19.80
N GLN A 425 -42.39 18.60 -20.53
CA GLN A 425 -41.79 18.40 -21.88
C GLN A 425 -42.26 19.32 -23.02
N SER A 426 -41.41 19.55 -24.04
CA SER A 426 -41.75 19.38 -25.48
C SER A 426 -40.56 19.57 -26.44
N ASN A 427 -40.65 18.88 -27.59
CA ASN A 427 -39.71 18.69 -28.71
C ASN A 427 -39.40 19.95 -29.56
N GLY A 428 -38.26 19.93 -30.29
CA GLY A 428 -38.20 20.55 -31.63
C GLY A 428 -36.88 21.15 -32.15
N ILE A 429 -35.99 20.30 -32.68
CA ILE A 429 -35.17 20.42 -33.93
C ILE A 429 -34.54 21.78 -34.31
N ALA A 430 -33.19 21.80 -34.42
CA ALA A 430 -32.47 22.57 -35.44
C ALA A 430 -31.16 21.89 -35.89
N LYS A 431 -31.06 21.59 -37.20
CA LYS A 431 -29.92 20.97 -37.90
C LYS A 431 -28.81 21.98 -38.24
N LYS A 432 -27.53 21.54 -38.21
CA LYS A 432 -26.37 21.97 -39.04
C LYS A 432 -25.15 21.13 -38.63
N LYS A 433 -24.21 20.66 -39.46
CA LYS A 433 -24.02 20.59 -40.92
C LYS A 433 -22.86 19.59 -41.13
N VAL A 434 -23.02 18.60 -41.99
CA VAL A 434 -22.02 17.56 -42.32
C VAL A 434 -20.94 18.14 -43.25
N VAL A 435 -19.67 17.88 -42.96
CA VAL A 435 -18.55 18.05 -43.90
C VAL A 435 -17.93 16.67 -44.17
N LYS A 436 -17.95 16.25 -45.44
CA LYS A 436 -17.38 14.99 -45.95
C LYS A 436 -15.87 15.14 -46.21
N ILE A 437 -15.08 14.16 -45.82
CA ILE A 437 -13.67 13.95 -46.21
C ILE A 437 -13.54 12.49 -46.72
N PRO A 438 -12.75 12.22 -47.80
CA PRO A 438 -12.93 11.03 -48.62
C PRO A 438 -12.26 9.75 -48.07
N ALA A 439 -12.82 8.62 -48.50
CA ALA A 439 -12.50 7.26 -48.10
C ALA A 439 -11.06 6.82 -48.40
N LYS A 440 -10.49 6.02 -47.48
CA LYS A 440 -9.30 5.18 -47.74
C LYS A 440 -9.45 3.81 -47.07
N ALA A 441 -9.28 2.79 -47.92
CA ALA A 441 -8.94 1.38 -47.72
C ALA A 441 -9.54 0.59 -46.54
N GLN A 442 -10.30 -0.45 -46.89
CA GLN A 442 -10.85 -1.49 -46.02
C GLN A 442 -9.75 -2.17 -45.19
N GLY A 443 -9.65 -1.78 -43.92
CA GLY A 443 -9.13 -2.63 -42.85
C GLY A 443 -10.25 -3.55 -42.33
N PRO A 444 -9.94 -4.48 -41.40
CA PRO A 444 -10.94 -5.33 -40.76
C PRO A 444 -12.06 -4.48 -40.16
N ASP A 445 -13.30 -4.98 -40.20
CA ASP A 445 -14.49 -4.26 -39.72
C ASP A 445 -14.48 -4.15 -38.19
N ILE A 446 -13.71 -3.18 -37.69
CA ILE A 446 -13.53 -2.85 -36.26
C ILE A 446 -14.87 -2.47 -35.64
N SER A 447 -15.84 -2.01 -36.44
CA SER A 447 -17.15 -1.56 -35.95
C SER A 447 -17.94 -2.67 -35.25
N MET A 448 -17.80 -3.91 -35.70
CA MET A 448 -18.52 -5.04 -35.12
C MET A 448 -17.90 -5.49 -33.79
N VAL A 449 -16.56 -5.57 -33.76
CA VAL A 449 -15.79 -5.94 -32.56
C VAL A 449 -15.93 -4.86 -31.48
N SER A 450 -15.85 -3.59 -31.85
CA SER A 450 -16.08 -2.48 -30.91
C SER A 450 -17.51 -2.47 -30.38
N ARG A 451 -18.53 -2.78 -31.21
CA ARG A 451 -19.92 -2.88 -30.74
C ARG A 451 -20.09 -4.04 -29.77
N GLU A 452 -19.48 -5.19 -30.01
CA GLU A 452 -19.52 -6.34 -29.11
C GLU A 452 -18.86 -6.04 -27.75
N ILE A 453 -17.69 -5.39 -27.74
CA ILE A 453 -17.01 -4.98 -26.51
C ILE A 453 -17.87 -3.95 -25.74
N LEU A 454 -18.47 -2.99 -26.44
CA LEU A 454 -19.37 -2.01 -25.82
C LEU A 454 -20.63 -2.66 -25.24
N CYS A 455 -21.22 -3.67 -25.91
CA CYS A 455 -22.35 -4.44 -25.36
C CYS A 455 -21.95 -5.16 -24.07
N ASN A 456 -20.78 -5.80 -24.05
CA ASN A 456 -20.30 -6.55 -22.89
C ASN A 456 -20.00 -5.63 -21.69
N LEU A 457 -19.44 -4.44 -21.93
CA LEU A 457 -19.09 -3.50 -20.86
C LEU A 457 -20.29 -2.69 -20.35
N SER A 458 -21.24 -2.34 -21.22
CA SER A 458 -22.43 -1.56 -20.84
C SER A 458 -23.66 -2.41 -20.47
N GLY A 459 -23.65 -3.70 -20.79
CA GLY A 459 -24.78 -4.61 -20.60
C GLY A 459 -25.97 -4.33 -21.53
N LEU A 460 -25.75 -3.58 -22.61
CA LEU A 460 -26.77 -3.19 -23.59
C LEU A 460 -26.80 -4.14 -24.78
N GLU A 461 -27.96 -4.27 -25.42
CA GLU A 461 -28.10 -5.09 -26.63
C GLU A 461 -27.51 -4.38 -27.87
N PRO A 462 -27.01 -5.11 -28.88
CA PRO A 462 -26.32 -4.51 -30.04
C PRO A 462 -27.13 -3.49 -30.83
N ASP A 463 -28.46 -3.61 -30.81
CA ASP A 463 -29.39 -2.72 -31.50
C ASP A 463 -29.61 -1.39 -30.75
N GLU A 464 -29.20 -1.30 -29.49
CA GLU A 464 -29.33 -0.11 -28.64
C GLU A 464 -28.12 0.84 -28.75
N ILE A 465 -26.98 0.34 -29.23
CA ILE A 465 -25.75 1.12 -29.47
C ILE A 465 -25.73 1.56 -30.92
N LYS A 466 -25.90 2.85 -31.20
CA LYS A 466 -25.84 3.42 -32.56
C LYS A 466 -24.43 3.92 -32.86
N ASP A 467 -24.09 4.03 -34.15
CA ASP A 467 -22.76 4.46 -34.59
C ASP A 467 -22.43 5.92 -34.20
N ASP A 468 -23.44 6.70 -33.81
CA ASP A 468 -23.33 8.07 -33.33
C ASP A 468 -23.67 8.23 -31.83
N SER A 469 -23.77 7.13 -31.07
CA SER A 469 -24.02 7.16 -29.63
C SER A 469 -22.84 7.75 -28.85
N ASP A 470 -23.12 8.66 -27.91
CA ASP A 470 -22.12 9.18 -26.98
C ASP A 470 -21.82 8.12 -25.90
N LEU A 471 -20.53 7.82 -25.68
CA LEU A 471 -20.08 6.81 -24.72
C LEU A 471 -20.49 7.17 -23.28
N VAL A 472 -20.58 8.46 -22.97
CA VAL A 472 -21.04 8.93 -21.66
C VAL A 472 -22.52 8.62 -21.46
N GLU A 473 -23.33 8.69 -22.51
CA GLU A 473 -24.77 8.33 -22.46
C GLU A 473 -24.99 6.81 -22.41
N LEU A 474 -24.01 6.02 -22.86
CA LEU A 474 -23.97 4.55 -22.73
C LEU A 474 -23.47 4.09 -21.34
N GLY A 475 -23.25 5.00 -20.41
CA GLY A 475 -22.80 4.70 -19.04
C GLY A 475 -21.32 4.37 -18.92
N ILE A 476 -20.52 4.62 -19.96
CA ILE A 476 -19.07 4.42 -19.94
C ILE A 476 -18.41 5.65 -19.33
N ASP A 477 -18.07 5.53 -18.05
CA ASP A 477 -17.36 6.55 -17.31
C ASP A 477 -15.85 6.53 -17.60
N SER A 478 -15.12 7.50 -17.07
CA SER A 478 -13.67 7.63 -17.29
C SER A 478 -12.86 6.42 -16.80
N LEU A 479 -13.41 5.59 -15.91
CA LEU A 479 -12.77 4.37 -15.41
C LEU A 479 -12.99 3.22 -16.42
N MET A 480 -14.23 3.01 -16.85
CA MET A 480 -14.60 1.95 -17.78
C MET A 480 -14.08 2.23 -19.20
N GLY A 481 -13.92 3.51 -19.56
CA GLY A 481 -13.23 3.94 -20.78
C GLY A 481 -11.74 3.56 -20.83
N MET A 482 -11.09 3.38 -19.67
CA MET A 482 -9.71 2.89 -19.63
C MET A 482 -9.62 1.38 -19.90
N GLU A 483 -10.65 0.61 -19.56
CA GLU A 483 -10.73 -0.81 -19.91
C GLU A 483 -11.01 -1.00 -21.40
N LEU A 484 -11.89 -0.19 -21.99
CA LEU A 484 -12.16 -0.18 -23.44
C LEU A 484 -10.90 0.15 -24.28
N ALA A 485 -10.00 0.98 -23.77
CA ALA A 485 -8.73 1.32 -24.44
C ALA A 485 -7.64 0.25 -24.27
N ARG A 486 -7.86 -0.73 -23.38
CA ARG A 486 -6.90 -1.79 -23.04
C ARG A 486 -7.16 -3.08 -23.83
N GLU A 487 -8.43 -3.37 -24.16
CA GLU A 487 -8.82 -4.40 -25.15
C GLU A 487 -8.60 -3.91 -26.59
#